data_AF-V4KHA4-F1
#
_entry.id   AF-V4KHA4-F1
#
_cell.length_a   1.000
_cell.length_b   1.000
_cell.length_c   1.000
_cell.angle_alpha   90.00
_cell.angle_beta   90.00
_cell.angle_gamma   90.00
#
_symmetry.space_group_name_H-M   'P 1'
#
loop_
_entity.id
_entity.type
_entity.pdbx_description
1 polymer ?
#
loop_
_entity_poly.entity_id
_entity_poly.type
_entity_poly.pdbx_seq_one_letter_code
_entity_poly.pdbx_strand_id
1 'polypeptide(L)'
;MVHVVEIARESRKWSLDWKKFSLNLIKMHLLEVEDEAGNLLCLFKTYVLEDSAKKEVAAYLLDHPLHGHRSSSSECTGLSGVPPTVFIRTKDGFGCLVKFVESDGVTSDVLLKTVPEEIQKYKLRSLWWLNKVEAHEEFTSQMVTYVQALNVDKDINFLTKSGWEVPSIICIRLKLFTAFLKLAVKFQLKPNDIGLLATGRYKKNPSLNLQQMVNASDKGNGDKAFVNSAYAKMEEGLKDYVLKVYRRRFPKK
;
A
#
# COMPACT_ATOMS: atom_id res chain seq x y z
N MET A 1 -12.06 -6.36 15.55
CA MET A 1 -11.14 -7.11 16.44
C MET A 1 -11.66 -8.51 16.77
N VAL A 2 -12.96 -8.70 17.04
CA VAL A 2 -13.56 -10.01 17.37
C VAL A 2 -13.29 -11.08 16.31
N HIS A 3 -13.56 -10.84 15.02
CA HIS A 3 -13.31 -11.86 13.97
C HIS A 3 -11.84 -12.19 13.69
N VAL A 4 -10.92 -11.23 13.85
CA VAL A 4 -9.47 -11.48 13.72
C VAL A 4 -8.94 -12.27 14.92
N VAL A 5 -9.46 -11.96 16.11
CA VAL A 5 -9.19 -12.73 17.33
C VAL A 5 -9.80 -14.13 17.22
N GLU A 6 -10.96 -14.28 16.59
CA GLU A 6 -11.63 -15.57 16.36
C GLU A 6 -10.82 -16.45 15.40
N ILE A 7 -10.39 -15.92 14.25
CA ILE A 7 -9.45 -16.61 13.33
C ILE A 7 -8.15 -17.01 14.05
N ALA A 8 -7.56 -16.12 14.85
CA ALA A 8 -6.33 -16.41 15.61
C ALA A 8 -6.54 -17.32 16.84
N ARG A 9 -7.77 -17.48 17.31
CA ARG A 9 -8.14 -18.33 18.45
C ARG A 9 -8.56 -19.72 17.98
N GLU A 10 -9.19 -19.81 16.81
CA GLU A 10 -9.45 -21.06 16.09
C GLU A 10 -8.18 -21.66 15.51
N SER A 11 -7.25 -20.83 14.99
CA SER A 11 -5.97 -21.30 14.46
C SER A 11 -5.10 -22.03 15.51
N ARG A 12 -5.32 -21.77 16.81
CA ARG A 12 -4.64 -22.48 17.91
C ARG A 12 -5.17 -23.91 18.13
N LYS A 13 -6.34 -24.24 17.58
CA LYS A 13 -6.95 -25.58 17.60
C LYS A 13 -6.64 -26.39 16.35
N TRP A 14 -6.13 -25.75 15.29
CA TRP A 14 -5.81 -26.43 14.04
C TRP A 14 -4.49 -27.19 14.16
N SER A 15 -4.57 -28.52 14.15
CA SER A 15 -3.44 -29.41 13.83
C SER A 15 -3.20 -29.30 12.32
N LEU A 16 -2.36 -28.34 11.91
CA LEU A 16 -1.84 -28.27 10.55
C LEU A 16 -0.93 -29.49 10.30
N ASP A 17 -1.53 -30.59 9.83
CA ASP A 17 -0.77 -31.74 9.36
C ASP A 17 -0.20 -31.44 7.98
N TRP A 18 1.02 -30.90 7.97
CA TRP A 18 1.76 -30.50 6.76
C TRP A 18 1.94 -31.63 5.72
N LYS A 19 1.63 -32.89 6.07
CA LYS A 19 1.74 -34.04 5.18
C LYS A 19 0.52 -34.31 4.30
N LYS A 20 -0.63 -33.65 4.54
CA LYS A 20 -1.89 -33.87 3.78
C LYS A 20 -2.09 -32.95 2.58
N PHE A 21 -1.17 -32.02 2.31
CA PHE A 21 -1.32 -31.09 1.20
C PHE A 21 -1.05 -31.77 -0.15
N SER A 22 -2.12 -32.08 -0.88
CA SER A 22 -2.09 -32.54 -2.27
C SER A 22 -1.47 -31.45 -3.16
N LEU A 23 -0.30 -31.75 -3.74
CA LEU A 23 0.52 -30.85 -4.54
C LEU A 23 0.00 -30.77 -5.99
N ASN A 24 -0.73 -29.71 -6.31
CA ASN A 24 -0.89 -29.23 -7.69
C ASN A 24 0.07 -28.06 -7.95
N LEU A 25 0.95 -28.21 -8.94
CA LEU A 25 2.20 -27.44 -9.12
C LEU A 25 2.07 -25.91 -9.39
N ILE A 26 0.86 -25.34 -9.48
CA ILE A 26 0.66 -23.87 -9.57
C ILE A 26 0.35 -23.25 -8.18
N LYS A 27 -0.02 -24.07 -7.18
CA LYS A 27 -0.45 -23.69 -5.81
C LYS A 27 0.66 -23.78 -4.74
N MET A 28 1.95 -23.64 -5.07
CA MET A 28 3.02 -23.84 -4.05
C MET A 28 3.05 -22.79 -2.92
N HIS A 29 2.41 -21.62 -3.11
CA HIS A 29 2.41 -20.53 -2.13
C HIS A 29 1.05 -20.14 -1.56
N LEU A 30 -0.02 -20.86 -1.91
CA LEU A 30 -1.38 -20.57 -1.48
C LEU A 30 -2.08 -21.89 -1.14
N LEU A 31 -2.50 -22.04 0.10
CA LEU A 31 -3.23 -23.21 0.60
C LEU A 31 -4.65 -22.77 0.99
N GLU A 32 -5.63 -23.61 0.71
CA GLU A 32 -7.00 -23.41 1.19
C GLU A 32 -7.12 -23.92 2.64
N VAL A 33 -7.84 -23.17 3.46
CA VAL A 33 -8.12 -23.53 4.85
C VAL A 33 -9.62 -23.67 5.01
N GLU A 34 -10.06 -24.88 5.32
CA GLU A 34 -11.46 -25.27 5.43
C GLU A 34 -11.85 -25.58 6.89
N ASP A 35 -13.15 -25.49 7.19
CA ASP A 35 -13.71 -26.01 8.44
C ASP A 35 -13.90 -27.53 8.40
N GLU A 36 -14.39 -28.11 9.51
CA GLU A 36 -14.64 -29.57 9.60
C GLU A 36 -15.72 -30.07 8.62
N ALA A 37 -16.57 -29.18 8.10
CA ALA A 37 -17.60 -29.48 7.12
C ALA A 37 -17.11 -29.30 5.67
N GLY A 38 -15.85 -28.91 5.46
CA GLY A 38 -15.25 -28.67 4.15
C GLY A 38 -15.58 -27.30 3.54
N ASN A 39 -16.10 -26.36 4.33
CA ASN A 39 -16.34 -25.00 3.84
C ASN A 39 -15.06 -24.17 3.87
N LEU A 40 -14.75 -23.47 2.77
CA LEU A 40 -13.58 -22.60 2.69
C LEU A 40 -13.71 -21.40 3.65
N LEU A 41 -12.80 -21.33 4.63
CA LEU A 41 -12.73 -20.23 5.60
C LEU A 41 -11.81 -19.11 5.10
N CYS A 42 -10.60 -19.47 4.69
CA CYS A 42 -9.57 -18.52 4.30
C CYS A 42 -8.47 -19.17 3.46
N LEU A 43 -7.53 -18.34 2.99
CA LEU A 43 -6.34 -18.78 2.28
C LEU A 43 -5.11 -18.59 3.16
N PHE A 44 -4.25 -19.61 3.23
CA PHE A 44 -2.93 -19.50 3.83
C PHE A 44 -1.87 -19.27 2.76
N LYS A 45 -1.23 -18.10 2.81
CA LYS A 45 -0.20 -17.70 1.86
C LYS A 45 1.19 -17.82 2.47
N THR A 46 2.10 -18.50 1.76
CA THR A 46 3.50 -18.64 2.16
C THR A 46 4.38 -17.62 1.44
N TYR A 47 5.54 -17.32 2.04
CA TYR A 47 6.48 -16.35 1.50
C TYR A 47 7.90 -16.85 1.71
N VAL A 48 8.77 -16.49 0.78
CA VAL A 48 10.22 -16.74 0.91
C VAL A 48 10.83 -15.83 1.98
N LEU A 49 10.38 -14.57 2.05
CA LEU A 49 10.89 -13.58 2.98
C LEU A 49 9.78 -13.14 3.93
N GLU A 50 10.07 -13.18 5.23
CA GLU A 50 9.10 -12.81 6.27
C GLU A 50 8.63 -11.36 6.17
N ASP A 51 9.52 -10.44 5.80
CA ASP A 51 9.17 -9.05 5.54
C ASP A 51 8.11 -8.90 4.43
N SER A 52 8.03 -9.85 3.50
CA SER A 52 6.98 -9.83 2.47
C SER A 52 5.62 -10.23 3.05
N ALA A 53 5.60 -11.22 3.94
CA ALA A 53 4.39 -11.60 4.68
C ALA A 53 3.89 -10.42 5.56
N LYS A 54 4.80 -9.78 6.30
CA LYS A 54 4.46 -8.62 7.14
C LYS A 54 3.96 -7.41 6.34
N LYS A 55 4.47 -7.18 5.13
CA LYS A 55 3.96 -6.13 4.24
C LYS A 55 2.51 -6.40 3.80
N GLU A 56 2.13 -7.64 3.59
CA GLU A 56 0.73 -7.99 3.24
C GLU A 56 -0.21 -7.71 4.43
N VAL A 57 0.22 -8.07 5.63
CA VAL A 57 -0.52 -7.77 6.86
C VAL A 57 -0.60 -6.26 7.10
N ALA A 58 0.50 -5.54 6.85
CA ALA A 58 0.52 -4.09 6.96
C ALA A 58 -0.44 -3.41 5.96
N ALA A 59 -0.62 -3.95 4.75
CA ALA A 59 -1.60 -3.42 3.81
C ALA A 59 -3.02 -3.46 4.40
N TYR A 60 -3.39 -4.55 5.09
CA TYR A 60 -4.66 -4.62 5.81
C TYR A 60 -4.72 -3.66 7.00
N LEU A 61 -3.68 -3.65 7.85
CA LEU A 61 -3.65 -2.80 9.05
C LEU A 61 -3.70 -1.30 8.72
N LEU A 62 -3.11 -0.89 7.60
CA LEU A 62 -3.08 0.49 7.12
C LEU A 62 -4.24 0.85 6.18
N ASP A 63 -5.08 -0.13 5.80
CA ASP A 63 -6.33 0.15 5.10
C ASP A 63 -7.34 0.71 6.09
N HIS A 64 -7.30 2.02 6.34
CA HIS A 64 -8.15 2.63 7.36
C HIS A 64 -9.60 2.81 6.86
N PRO A 65 -10.59 2.64 7.74
CA PRO A 65 -11.96 3.08 7.48
C PRO A 65 -12.04 4.56 7.10
N LEU A 66 -13.08 4.92 6.37
CA LEU A 66 -13.31 6.28 5.88
C LEU A 66 -13.38 7.32 7.01
N HIS A 67 -13.87 6.91 8.18
CA HIS A 67 -14.14 7.79 9.32
C HIS A 67 -13.05 7.74 10.41
N GLY A 68 -11.93 7.08 10.18
CA GLY A 68 -10.82 7.15 11.13
C GLY A 68 -9.79 6.03 11.06
N HIS A 69 -8.77 6.13 11.89
CA HIS A 69 -7.66 5.18 11.93
C HIS A 69 -8.14 3.80 12.45
N ARG A 70 -7.71 2.73 11.79
CA ARG A 70 -8.16 1.35 12.05
C ARG A 70 -7.96 0.90 13.50
N SER A 71 -6.88 1.33 14.16
CA SER A 71 -6.63 0.98 15.56
C SER A 71 -7.74 1.41 16.53
N SER A 72 -8.63 2.31 16.11
CA SER A 72 -9.72 2.86 16.90
C SER A 72 -11.10 2.50 16.34
N SER A 73 -11.17 1.63 15.32
CA SER A 73 -12.42 1.23 14.68
C SER A 73 -12.73 -0.25 14.91
N SER A 74 -14.01 -0.57 15.05
CA SER A 74 -14.53 -1.95 15.03
C SER A 74 -14.76 -2.47 13.62
N GLU A 75 -14.76 -1.60 12.60
CA GLU A 75 -14.98 -1.95 11.19
C GLU A 75 -13.87 -2.87 10.67
N CYS A 76 -14.28 -3.95 10.00
CA CYS A 76 -13.35 -4.91 9.43
C CYS A 76 -12.82 -4.44 8.06
N THR A 77 -13.66 -3.76 7.27
CA THR A 77 -13.30 -3.28 5.94
C THR A 77 -12.76 -1.86 6.02
N GLY A 78 -11.63 -1.58 5.35
CA GLY A 78 -11.12 -0.23 5.20
C GLY A 78 -11.53 0.39 3.87
N LEU A 79 -11.05 1.59 3.60
CA LEU A 79 -11.37 2.34 2.39
C LEU A 79 -11.09 1.57 1.09
N SER A 80 -9.98 0.83 1.06
CA SER A 80 -9.50 0.11 -0.11
C SER A 80 -10.05 -1.32 -0.18
N GLY A 81 -10.81 -1.75 0.83
CA GLY A 81 -11.38 -3.09 0.90
C GLY A 81 -10.35 -4.20 1.04
N VAL A 82 -9.18 -3.93 1.64
CA VAL A 82 -8.16 -4.97 1.81
C VAL A 82 -8.73 -6.07 2.71
N PRO A 83 -8.74 -7.35 2.27
CA PRO A 83 -9.27 -8.44 3.06
C PRO A 83 -8.55 -8.57 4.41
N PRO A 84 -9.26 -8.92 5.49
CA PRO A 84 -8.66 -9.24 6.77
C PRO A 84 -7.50 -10.22 6.62
N THR A 85 -6.31 -9.78 7.05
CA THR A 85 -5.06 -10.51 6.88
C THR A 85 -4.32 -10.59 8.21
N VAL A 86 -3.87 -11.78 8.57
CA VAL A 86 -3.19 -12.06 9.85
C VAL A 86 -1.87 -12.78 9.59
N PHE A 87 -0.80 -12.31 10.22
CA PHE A 87 0.49 -13.00 10.20
C PHE A 87 0.45 -14.18 11.18
N ILE A 88 0.86 -15.36 10.72
CA ILE A 88 1.04 -16.53 11.56
C ILE A 88 2.48 -16.99 11.49
N ARG A 89 3.04 -17.29 12.66
CA ARG A 89 4.31 -18.00 12.81
C ARG A 89 4.09 -19.23 13.67
N THR A 90 4.61 -20.35 13.20
CA THR A 90 4.67 -21.63 13.92
C THR A 90 6.13 -22.05 14.08
N LYS A 91 6.37 -23.21 14.71
CA LYS A 91 7.70 -23.84 14.75
C LYS A 91 8.20 -24.26 13.36
N ASP A 92 7.29 -24.53 12.42
CA ASP A 92 7.60 -25.12 11.11
C ASP A 92 7.68 -24.06 9.99
N GLY A 93 7.28 -22.80 10.27
CA GLY A 93 7.33 -21.73 9.27
C GLY A 93 6.43 -20.53 9.60
N PHE A 94 6.28 -19.63 8.63
CA PHE A 94 5.44 -18.44 8.73
C PHE A 94 4.65 -18.19 7.44
N GLY A 95 3.58 -17.42 7.55
CA GLY A 95 2.73 -17.04 6.43
C GLY A 95 1.63 -16.06 6.84
N CYS A 96 0.68 -15.84 5.94
CA CYS A 96 -0.50 -15.02 6.20
C CYS A 96 -1.77 -15.85 6.04
N LEU A 97 -2.71 -15.74 6.97
CA LEU A 97 -4.11 -16.08 6.71
C LEU A 97 -4.78 -14.86 6.11
N VAL A 98 -5.36 -15.02 4.93
CA VAL A 98 -6.09 -13.99 4.20
C VAL A 98 -7.54 -14.45 4.08
N LYS A 99 -8.48 -13.65 4.58
CA LYS A 99 -9.91 -13.95 4.46
C LYS A 99 -10.25 -14.16 2.98
N PHE A 100 -10.91 -15.27 2.68
CA PHE A 100 -11.42 -15.50 1.33
C PHE A 100 -12.53 -14.50 1.04
N VAL A 101 -12.46 -13.87 -0.14
CA VAL A 101 -13.49 -12.98 -0.65
C VAL A 101 -13.76 -13.43 -2.07
N GLU A 102 -14.99 -13.87 -2.32
CA GLU A 102 -15.42 -14.19 -3.67
C GLU A 102 -15.40 -12.90 -4.51
N SER A 103 -14.74 -12.96 -5.66
CA SER A 103 -14.61 -11.82 -6.56
C SER A 103 -15.33 -12.13 -7.87
N ASP A 104 -16.27 -11.27 -8.23
CA ASP A 104 -16.93 -11.18 -9.54
C ASP A 104 -16.10 -10.37 -10.56
N GLY A 105 -14.96 -9.82 -10.14
CA GLY A 105 -14.10 -8.97 -10.96
C GLY A 105 -13.09 -9.72 -11.86
N VAL A 106 -12.96 -9.25 -13.11
CA VAL A 106 -11.87 -9.62 -14.02
C VAL A 106 -10.61 -8.82 -13.65
N THR A 107 -9.60 -9.47 -13.08
CA THR A 107 -8.25 -8.89 -12.98
C THR A 107 -7.46 -9.24 -14.24
N SER A 108 -6.95 -8.25 -14.97
CA SER A 108 -6.01 -8.51 -16.06
C SER A 108 -4.71 -9.09 -15.49
N ASP A 109 -4.23 -10.21 -16.01
CA ASP A 109 -2.94 -10.80 -15.65
C ASP A 109 -1.79 -9.80 -15.86
N VAL A 110 -1.36 -9.12 -14.79
CA VAL A 110 -0.17 -8.28 -14.84
C VAL A 110 1.03 -9.17 -14.59
N LEU A 111 1.62 -9.68 -15.68
CA LEU A 111 2.91 -10.36 -15.63
C LEU A 111 3.99 -9.36 -15.19
N LEU A 112 4.38 -9.43 -13.92
CA LEU A 112 5.51 -8.66 -13.39
C LEU A 112 6.81 -9.22 -13.98
N LYS A 113 7.22 -8.71 -15.15
CA LYS A 113 8.56 -8.96 -15.69
C LYS A 113 9.60 -8.44 -14.70
N THR A 114 10.68 -9.20 -14.60
CA THR A 114 11.82 -9.04 -13.69
C THR A 114 12.29 -7.59 -13.55
N VAL A 115 12.75 -7.27 -12.34
CA VAL A 115 13.18 -5.93 -11.95
C VAL A 115 14.61 -5.69 -12.47
N PRO A 116 14.89 -4.66 -13.31
CA PRO A 116 16.27 -4.27 -13.58
C PRO A 116 16.97 -3.84 -12.29
N GLU A 117 18.28 -4.09 -12.19
CA GLU A 117 19.10 -3.90 -10.99
C GLU A 117 19.14 -2.46 -10.44
N GLU A 118 18.76 -1.45 -11.23
CA GLU A 118 18.59 -0.09 -10.72
C GLU A 118 17.31 0.03 -9.88
N ILE A 119 17.49 -0.04 -8.55
CA ILE A 119 16.42 0.18 -7.58
C ILE A 119 15.97 1.65 -7.65
N GLN A 120 14.99 1.95 -8.50
CA GLN A 120 14.25 3.23 -8.48
C GLN A 120 13.37 3.25 -7.22
N LYS A 121 13.99 3.61 -6.08
CA LYS A 121 13.44 3.48 -4.71
C LYS A 121 12.08 4.14 -4.49
N TYR A 122 11.74 5.16 -5.26
CA TYR A 122 10.53 5.99 -5.11
C TYR A 122 9.69 6.08 -6.39
N LYS A 123 10.04 5.34 -7.45
CA LYS A 123 9.24 5.27 -8.67
C LYS A 123 8.34 4.04 -8.64
N LEU A 124 7.04 4.27 -8.78
CA LEU A 124 6.06 3.18 -8.88
C LEU A 124 6.12 2.59 -10.30
N ARG A 125 6.03 1.26 -10.41
CA ARG A 125 6.22 0.57 -11.70
C ARG A 125 4.98 0.63 -12.58
N SER A 126 3.87 0.16 -12.05
CA SER A 126 2.61 0.03 -12.78
C SER A 126 1.45 0.32 -11.86
N LEU A 127 0.60 1.25 -12.28
CA LEU A 127 -0.64 1.60 -11.63
C LEU A 127 -1.74 1.34 -12.66
N TRP A 128 -2.43 0.22 -12.54
CA TRP A 128 -3.41 -0.25 -13.52
C TRP A 128 -4.58 0.74 -13.69
N TRP A 129 -4.92 1.45 -12.60
CA TRP A 129 -5.99 2.44 -12.58
C TRP A 129 -5.69 3.68 -13.41
N LEU A 130 -4.44 3.90 -13.88
CA LEU A 130 -4.13 5.01 -14.80
C LEU A 130 -4.89 4.93 -16.14
N ASN A 131 -5.42 3.76 -16.49
CA ASN A 131 -6.20 3.55 -17.71
C ASN A 131 -7.71 3.65 -17.46
N LYS A 132 -8.14 3.98 -16.24
CA LYS A 132 -9.55 4.07 -15.84
C LYS A 132 -10.05 5.51 -15.96
N VAL A 133 -11.31 5.69 -16.37
CA VAL A 133 -11.90 7.02 -16.59
C VAL A 133 -12.00 7.79 -15.27
N GLU A 134 -12.26 7.08 -14.19
CA GLU A 134 -12.34 7.54 -12.81
C GLU A 134 -11.03 8.20 -12.35
N ALA A 135 -9.89 7.81 -12.93
CA ALA A 135 -8.60 8.44 -12.60
C ALA A 135 -8.51 9.90 -13.09
N HIS A 136 -9.37 10.32 -14.01
CA HIS A 136 -9.44 11.70 -14.51
C HIS A 136 -10.47 12.57 -13.77
N GLU A 137 -11.14 12.02 -12.76
CA GLU A 137 -12.07 12.73 -11.90
C GLU A 137 -11.34 13.42 -10.74
N GLU A 138 -11.98 14.41 -10.14
CA GLU A 138 -11.47 15.10 -8.96
C GLU A 138 -11.77 14.28 -7.71
N PHE A 139 -10.94 14.41 -6.67
CA PHE A 139 -11.25 13.81 -5.38
C PHE A 139 -12.51 14.45 -4.80
N THR A 140 -13.43 13.62 -4.31
CA THR A 140 -14.56 14.10 -3.53
C THR A 140 -14.05 14.78 -2.24
N SER A 141 -14.84 15.71 -1.69
CA SER A 141 -14.47 16.39 -0.44
C SER A 141 -14.23 15.41 0.72
N GLN A 142 -14.96 14.28 0.74
CA GLN A 142 -14.76 13.22 1.72
C GLN A 142 -13.39 12.56 1.58
N MET A 143 -12.95 12.27 0.35
CA MET A 143 -11.63 11.71 0.07
C MET A 143 -10.51 12.69 0.38
N VAL A 144 -10.71 13.98 0.11
CA VAL A 144 -9.76 15.04 0.50
C VAL A 144 -9.60 15.04 2.02
N THR A 145 -10.69 15.06 2.79
CA THR A 145 -10.65 14.99 4.25
C THR A 145 -9.93 13.73 4.74
N TYR A 146 -10.25 12.57 4.16
CA TYR A 146 -9.61 11.30 4.50
C TYR A 146 -8.08 11.37 4.30
N VAL A 147 -7.62 11.79 3.11
CA VAL A 147 -6.19 11.84 2.80
C VAL A 147 -5.46 12.82 3.73
N GLN A 148 -6.06 13.98 4.01
CA GLN A 148 -5.44 14.97 4.91
C GLN A 148 -5.34 14.47 6.36
N ALA A 149 -6.26 13.59 6.79
CA ALA A 149 -6.27 13.01 8.13
C ALA A 149 -5.24 11.89 8.37
N LEU A 150 -4.66 11.28 7.31
CA LEU A 150 -3.66 10.21 7.43
C LEU A 150 -2.49 10.59 8.34
N ASN A 151 -2.01 9.68 9.20
CA ASN A 151 -0.93 10.00 10.14
C ASN A 151 0.12 8.88 10.20
N VAL A 152 1.16 9.05 9.38
CA VAL A 152 2.21 8.04 9.21
C VAL A 152 2.95 7.67 10.50
N ASP A 153 3.10 8.58 11.46
CA ASP A 153 3.75 8.24 12.73
C ASP A 153 2.83 7.38 13.61
N LYS A 154 1.51 7.62 13.57
CA LYS A 154 0.53 6.71 14.19
C LYS A 154 0.49 5.36 13.49
N ASP A 155 0.56 5.35 12.16
CA ASP A 155 0.57 4.15 11.32
C ASP A 155 1.78 3.26 11.67
N ILE A 156 2.99 3.83 11.68
CA ILE A 156 4.23 3.12 12.05
C ILE A 156 4.13 2.58 13.48
N ASN A 157 3.68 3.39 14.43
CA ASN A 157 3.51 2.96 15.82
C ASN A 157 2.51 1.81 15.95
N PHE A 158 1.43 1.82 15.14
CA PHE A 158 0.45 0.76 15.12
C PHE A 158 1.03 -0.55 14.58
N LEU A 159 1.83 -0.49 13.52
CA LEU A 159 2.55 -1.65 12.99
C LEU A 159 3.55 -2.22 14.01
N THR A 160 4.32 -1.35 14.69
CA THR A 160 5.24 -1.76 15.76
C THR A 160 4.51 -2.47 16.90
N LYS A 161 3.39 -1.91 17.37
CA LYS A 161 2.55 -2.55 18.40
C LYS A 161 1.92 -3.87 17.94
N SER A 162 1.78 -4.06 16.63
CA SER A 162 1.27 -5.29 16.03
C SER A 162 2.37 -6.34 15.81
N GLY A 163 3.58 -6.12 16.32
CA GLY A 163 4.68 -7.09 16.29
C GLY A 163 5.59 -6.98 15.06
N TRP A 164 5.49 -5.91 14.27
CA TRP A 164 6.42 -5.63 13.19
C TRP A 164 7.34 -4.45 13.53
N GLU A 165 8.60 -4.73 13.83
CA GLU A 165 9.64 -3.70 13.85
C GLU A 165 9.89 -3.22 12.42
N VAL A 166 9.25 -2.11 12.05
CA VAL A 166 9.28 -1.60 10.67
C VAL A 166 10.68 -1.06 10.37
N PRO A 167 11.40 -1.60 9.36
CA PRO A 167 12.71 -1.10 8.98
C PRO A 167 12.70 0.40 8.65
N SER A 168 13.73 1.15 9.05
CA SER A 168 13.79 2.61 8.82
C SER A 168 13.58 2.97 7.35
N ILE A 169 14.14 2.20 6.41
CA ILE A 169 13.93 2.43 4.97
C ILE A 169 12.45 2.36 4.55
N ILE A 170 11.65 1.51 5.19
CA ILE A 170 10.20 1.42 4.94
C ILE A 170 9.49 2.61 5.60
N CYS A 171 9.87 2.97 6.84
CA CYS A 171 9.34 4.16 7.52
C CYS A 171 9.54 5.43 6.69
N ILE A 172 10.76 5.66 6.19
CA ILE A 172 11.11 6.81 5.35
C ILE A 172 10.26 6.82 4.07
N ARG A 173 10.17 5.67 3.38
CA ARG A 173 9.35 5.56 2.17
C ARG A 173 7.89 5.88 2.44
N LEU A 174 7.31 5.30 3.50
CA LEU A 174 5.92 5.53 3.86
C LEU A 174 5.68 7.02 4.16
N LYS A 175 6.59 7.66 4.91
CA LYS A 175 6.54 9.12 5.18
C LYS A 175 6.53 9.94 3.90
N LEU A 176 7.42 9.63 2.96
CA LEU A 176 7.54 10.36 1.70
C LEU A 176 6.32 10.16 0.79
N PHE A 177 5.84 8.92 0.64
CA PHE A 177 4.66 8.64 -0.19
C PHE A 177 3.39 9.27 0.39
N THR A 178 3.18 9.20 1.71
CA THR A 178 2.04 9.84 2.38
C THR A 178 2.11 11.36 2.26
N ALA A 179 3.30 11.95 2.46
CA ALA A 179 3.51 13.39 2.26
C ALA A 179 3.23 13.83 0.81
N PHE A 180 3.75 13.09 -0.17
CA PHE A 180 3.49 13.33 -1.59
C PHE A 180 2.00 13.30 -1.91
N LEU A 181 1.29 12.27 -1.44
CA LEU A 181 -0.15 12.14 -1.64
C LEU A 181 -0.92 13.32 -1.04
N LYS A 182 -0.62 13.69 0.21
CA LYS A 182 -1.24 14.84 0.88
C LYS A 182 -0.99 16.16 0.13
N LEU A 183 0.25 16.39 -0.30
CA LEU A 183 0.61 17.58 -1.08
C LEU A 183 -0.14 17.60 -2.41
N ALA A 184 -0.16 16.48 -3.14
CA ALA A 184 -0.84 16.41 -4.43
C ALA A 184 -2.34 16.68 -4.31
N VAL A 185 -3.01 16.10 -3.31
CA VAL A 185 -4.43 16.38 -3.01
C VAL A 185 -4.64 17.83 -2.60
N LYS A 186 -3.72 18.43 -1.82
CA LYS A 186 -3.76 19.87 -1.48
C LYS A 186 -3.65 20.75 -2.73
N PHE A 187 -2.86 20.32 -3.73
CA PHE A 187 -2.76 20.98 -5.03
C PHE A 187 -3.89 20.62 -6.01
N GLN A 188 -4.94 19.92 -5.54
CA GLN A 188 -6.11 19.50 -6.34
C GLN A 188 -5.71 18.65 -7.56
N LEU A 189 -4.64 17.88 -7.46
CA LEU A 189 -4.24 16.97 -8.51
C LEU A 189 -5.19 15.78 -8.57
N LYS A 190 -5.54 15.39 -9.79
CA LYS A 190 -6.38 14.21 -10.06
C LYS A 190 -5.57 12.93 -9.84
N PRO A 191 -6.21 11.77 -9.57
CA PRO A 191 -5.50 10.50 -9.44
C PRO A 191 -4.54 10.25 -10.61
N ASN A 192 -4.96 10.51 -11.85
CA ASN A 192 -4.12 10.36 -13.04
C ASN A 192 -2.84 11.20 -12.97
N ASP A 193 -2.93 12.47 -12.55
CA ASP A 193 -1.76 13.35 -12.41
C ASP A 193 -0.79 12.79 -11.37
N ILE A 194 -1.31 12.35 -10.22
CA ILE A 194 -0.54 11.71 -9.15
C ILE A 194 0.17 10.46 -9.66
N GLY A 195 -0.54 9.60 -10.39
CA GLY A 195 0.02 8.36 -10.91
C GLY A 195 1.07 8.59 -12.00
N LEU A 196 0.89 9.58 -12.87
CA LEU A 196 1.91 9.97 -13.87
C LEU A 196 3.21 10.46 -13.20
N LEU A 197 3.09 11.25 -12.14
CA LEU A 197 4.23 11.76 -11.38
C LEU A 197 4.92 10.66 -10.56
N ALA A 198 4.16 9.79 -9.90
CA ALA A 198 4.69 8.69 -9.10
C ALA A 198 5.36 7.60 -9.95
N THR A 199 4.86 7.37 -11.17
CA THR A 199 5.44 6.41 -12.13
C THR A 199 6.48 7.02 -13.05
N GLY A 200 6.70 8.34 -13.00
CA GLY A 200 7.62 9.05 -13.91
C GLY A 200 7.21 8.96 -15.38
N ARG A 201 5.92 8.82 -15.68
CA ARG A 201 5.37 8.71 -17.04
C ARG A 201 4.92 10.06 -17.62
N TYR A 202 5.19 11.17 -16.94
CA TYR A 202 4.86 12.51 -17.45
C TYR A 202 5.76 12.91 -18.62
N LYS A 203 5.31 12.64 -19.85
CA LYS A 203 6.11 12.79 -21.08
C LYS A 203 6.62 14.21 -21.35
N LYS A 204 5.84 15.24 -20.99
CA LYS A 204 6.20 16.64 -21.28
C LYS A 204 7.38 17.15 -20.47
N ASN A 205 7.62 16.58 -19.29
CA ASN A 205 8.79 16.90 -18.48
C ASN A 205 9.18 15.67 -17.64
N PRO A 206 9.98 14.74 -18.19
CA PRO A 206 10.31 13.49 -17.52
C PRO A 206 11.06 13.67 -16.20
N SER A 207 11.79 14.78 -15.99
CA SER A 207 12.47 15.07 -14.74
C SER A 207 11.52 15.45 -13.61
N LEU A 208 10.29 15.82 -13.93
CA LEU A 208 9.28 16.19 -12.96
C LEU A 208 8.50 14.96 -12.53
N ASN A 209 9.09 14.21 -11.61
CA ASN A 209 8.53 12.99 -11.03
C ASN A 209 8.99 12.83 -9.57
N LEU A 210 8.28 11.99 -8.82
CA LEU A 210 8.53 11.79 -7.39
C LEU A 210 9.98 11.36 -7.09
N GLN A 211 10.54 10.45 -7.89
CA GLN A 211 11.90 9.95 -7.70
C GLN A 211 12.94 11.08 -7.81
N GLN A 212 12.78 11.99 -8.76
CA GLN A 212 13.71 13.11 -8.95
C GLN A 212 13.51 14.19 -7.87
N MET A 213 12.26 14.47 -7.47
CA MET A 213 11.98 15.38 -6.35
C MET A 213 12.68 14.92 -5.07
N VAL A 214 12.58 13.62 -4.73
CA VAL A 214 13.24 13.05 -3.55
C VAL A 214 14.76 12.96 -3.71
N ASN A 215 15.27 12.68 -4.91
CA ASN A 215 16.72 12.63 -5.15
C ASN A 215 17.39 14.00 -5.04
N ALA A 216 16.68 15.10 -5.33
CA ALA A 216 17.16 16.47 -5.18
C ALA A 216 17.21 16.97 -3.73
N SER A 217 16.99 16.08 -2.75
CA SER A 217 16.90 16.40 -1.33
C SER A 217 18.20 16.11 -0.60
N ASP A 218 18.45 16.86 0.48
CA ASP A 218 19.68 16.75 1.27
C ASP A 218 19.67 15.49 2.13
N LYS A 219 20.65 14.60 1.90
CA LYS A 219 20.80 13.34 2.65
C LYS A 219 21.76 13.45 3.85
N GLY A 220 22.47 14.57 3.98
CA GLY A 220 23.63 14.70 4.88
C GLY A 220 23.32 14.79 6.37
N ASN A 221 22.08 15.07 6.77
CA ASN A 221 21.74 15.49 8.15
C ASN A 221 20.78 14.51 8.88
N GLY A 222 20.75 13.24 8.45
CA GLY A 222 19.92 12.19 9.05
C GLY A 222 18.48 12.12 8.53
N ASP A 223 17.75 11.07 8.91
CA ASP A 223 16.45 10.69 8.32
C ASP A 223 15.39 11.79 8.44
N LYS A 224 15.30 12.47 9.59
CA LYS A 224 14.34 13.55 9.81
C LYS A 224 14.61 14.75 8.89
N ALA A 225 15.87 15.16 8.78
CA ALA A 225 16.27 16.26 7.91
C ALA A 225 16.06 15.91 6.44
N PHE A 226 16.38 14.67 6.04
CA PHE A 226 16.12 14.17 4.70
C PHE A 226 14.63 14.20 4.34
N VAL A 227 13.76 13.70 5.21
CA VAL A 227 12.30 13.73 4.97
C VAL A 227 11.77 15.16 4.85
N ASN A 228 12.27 16.09 5.67
CA ASN A 228 11.88 17.50 5.59
C ASN A 228 12.37 18.18 4.31
N SER A 229 13.62 17.94 3.90
CA SER A 229 14.18 18.46 2.65
C SER A 229 13.40 17.89 1.44
N ALA A 230 13.10 16.59 1.46
CA ALA A 230 12.29 15.94 0.44
C ALA A 230 10.85 16.45 0.39
N TYR A 231 10.24 16.74 1.53
CA TYR A 231 8.93 17.41 1.56
C TYR A 231 8.96 18.74 0.80
N ALA A 232 9.96 19.59 1.08
CA ALA A 232 10.10 20.89 0.41
C ALA A 232 10.31 20.74 -1.10
N LYS A 233 11.16 19.79 -1.53
CA LYS A 233 11.39 19.51 -2.96
C LYS A 233 10.19 18.94 -3.68
N MET A 234 9.41 18.08 -3.02
CA MET A 234 8.13 17.61 -3.56
C MET A 234 7.13 18.75 -3.68
N GLU A 235 7.03 19.63 -2.70
CA GLU A 235 6.13 20.79 -2.77
C GLU A 235 6.50 21.74 -3.93
N GLU A 236 7.80 22.04 -4.10
CA GLU A 236 8.32 22.83 -5.21
C GLU A 236 8.00 22.18 -6.57
N GLY A 237 8.29 20.89 -6.71
CA GLY A 237 8.04 20.13 -7.94
C GLY A 237 6.55 20.03 -8.29
N LEU A 238 5.67 19.89 -7.30
CA LEU A 238 4.22 19.88 -7.50
C LEU A 238 3.68 21.27 -7.89
N LYS A 239 4.20 22.35 -7.29
CA LYS A 239 3.88 23.72 -7.72
C LYS A 239 4.26 23.93 -9.19
N ASP A 240 5.47 23.53 -9.59
CA ASP A 240 5.92 23.63 -10.99
C ASP A 240 5.04 22.80 -11.94
N TYR A 241 4.62 21.59 -11.53
CA TYR A 241 3.67 20.78 -12.30
C TYR A 241 2.35 21.53 -12.55
N VAL A 242 1.74 22.05 -11.49
CA VAL A 242 0.47 22.79 -11.57
C VAL A 242 0.61 23.99 -12.50
N LEU A 243 1.69 24.75 -12.38
CA LEU A 243 1.98 25.88 -13.26
C LEU A 243 2.09 25.46 -14.73
N LYS A 244 2.76 24.34 -15.03
CA LYS A 244 2.97 23.87 -16.41
C LYS A 244 1.75 23.20 -17.04
N VAL A 245 0.88 22.59 -16.23
CA VAL A 245 -0.27 21.80 -16.71
C VAL A 245 -1.58 22.58 -16.62
N TYR A 246 -1.86 23.23 -15.50
CA TYR A 246 -3.15 23.88 -15.25
C TYR A 246 -3.21 25.33 -15.76
N ARG A 247 -2.13 26.14 -15.70
CA ARG A 247 -2.14 27.48 -16.34
C ARG A 247 -2.24 27.42 -17.87
N ARG A 248 -1.80 26.32 -18.50
CA ARG A 248 -2.00 26.12 -19.94
C ARG A 248 -3.45 25.78 -20.32
N ARG A 249 -4.25 25.27 -19.37
CA ARG A 249 -5.68 24.95 -19.59
C ARG A 249 -6.60 26.17 -19.48
N PHE A 250 -6.18 27.21 -18.75
CA PHE A 250 -6.92 28.46 -18.63
C PHE A 250 -5.95 29.64 -18.85
N PRO A 251 -5.86 30.19 -20.08
CA PRO A 251 -5.13 31.43 -20.30
C PRO A 251 -5.75 32.51 -19.43
N LYS A 252 -4.94 33.38 -18.82
CA LYS A 252 -5.44 34.61 -18.20
C LYS A 252 -6.21 35.37 -19.28
N LYS A 253 -7.50 35.64 -19.02
CA LYS A 253 -8.26 36.65 -19.76
C LYS A 253 -7.62 38.01 -19.57
#